data_AF-A0A7S0RNY2-F1
#
_entry.id   AF-A0A7S0RNY2-F1
#
_cell.length_a   1.000
_cell.length_b   1.000
_cell.length_c   1.000
_cell.angle_alpha   90.00
_cell.angle_beta   90.00
_cell.angle_gamma   90.00
#
_symmetry.space_group_name_H-M   'P 1'
#
loop_
_entity.id
_entity.type
_entity.pdbx_description
1 polymer ?
#
loop_
_entity_poly.entity_id
_entity_poly.type
_entity_poly.pdbx_seq_one_letter_code
_entity_poly.pdbx_strand_id
1 'polypeptide(L)'
;MLKAKTPQSLLRSRGNVASVPLAPAVHAATAGTRPVLTRAGAGRVPSSQEGPDYSAVQRNLALELVRVTEAAALASGRWLGKGDKNAADQAAVDMMRKVLNSVQMEGVVVIGEGEKDEAPMLYCGERIGDGSTNAPAVDIAVDPLDGTTLTAQGRNGAISVIAVAKRGSLFDPGPCMYMEKLAVGPEVPPGAVSLNYSVKRNLAEVAAALRKPISDVTVVMLDRPRHADLIRQCREAGARIRLISDGDVGGAIEVAKAGGPVDILMGIGGTPEGVIAAAALKCMGGTLQGRLWPRSDEEAAKARAQGYDLKKVLTLDDLVKGDDVFFAATGVTDGDLLRGVRYYSGGASTNSMVMRCASGTVRFVETFHRWAKPSVTNIPLEELAGDMSMDSGHVSDGSGYAGGTSALPLSGAGASNLRWM
;
A
#
# COMPACT_ATOMS: atom_id res chain seq x y z
N MET A 1 61.26 -6.22 -1.13
CA MET A 1 62.23 -6.98 -0.29
C MET A 1 61.91 -6.64 1.15
N LEU A 2 61.63 -7.52 2.12
CA LEU A 2 61.73 -8.98 2.27
C LEU A 2 60.56 -9.47 3.15
N LYS A 3 60.32 -10.79 3.12
CA LYS A 3 59.10 -11.53 3.45
C LYS A 3 58.84 -11.79 4.95
N ALA A 4 57.55 -12.00 5.25
CA ALA A 4 57.00 -12.64 6.45
C ALA A 4 57.30 -14.16 6.50
N LYS A 5 57.35 -14.72 7.72
CA LYS A 5 57.39 -16.17 8.01
C LYS A 5 56.16 -16.60 8.81
N THR A 6 55.47 -17.61 8.31
CA THR A 6 54.52 -18.49 9.02
C THR A 6 55.29 -19.55 9.82
N PRO A 7 54.63 -20.24 10.76
CA PRO A 7 54.95 -21.65 11.00
C PRO A 7 53.73 -22.58 10.95
N GLN A 8 54.01 -23.78 10.45
CA GLN A 8 53.16 -24.97 10.37
C GLN A 8 53.22 -25.81 11.67
N SER A 9 52.11 -26.51 11.97
CA SER A 9 52.04 -27.93 12.41
C SER A 9 52.54 -28.27 13.84
N LEU A 10 52.18 -29.32 14.60
CA LEU A 10 51.62 -30.67 14.40
C LEU A 10 50.99 -31.20 15.73
N LEU A 11 49.96 -32.05 15.60
CA LEU A 11 49.67 -33.35 16.25
C LEU A 11 49.52 -33.64 17.77
N ARG A 12 48.54 -34.57 17.98
CA ARG A 12 48.38 -35.66 18.99
C ARG A 12 47.69 -35.27 20.30
N SER A 13 46.76 -36.04 20.87
CA SER A 13 46.66 -37.51 20.95
C SER A 13 45.22 -38.00 21.23
N ARG A 14 44.99 -39.31 21.02
CA ARG A 14 43.73 -40.06 21.14
C ARG A 14 43.45 -40.54 22.57
N GLY A 15 42.17 -40.64 22.93
CA GLY A 15 41.62 -41.40 24.07
C GLY A 15 40.23 -41.94 23.71
N ASN A 16 39.89 -43.14 24.17
CA ASN A 16 39.01 -44.12 23.51
C ASN A 16 37.61 -44.26 24.17
N VAL A 17 36.59 -44.48 23.33
CA VAL A 17 35.29 -45.23 23.45
C VAL A 17 34.30 -44.96 24.62
N ALA A 18 33.06 -44.59 24.25
CA ALA A 18 31.81 -45.27 24.65
C ALA A 18 30.64 -44.85 23.74
N SER A 19 29.96 -45.83 23.13
CA SER A 19 28.80 -45.70 22.26
C SER A 19 27.49 -45.59 23.04
N VAL A 20 26.62 -44.62 22.69
CA VAL A 20 25.23 -44.50 23.16
C VAL A 20 24.35 -43.99 21.99
N PRO A 21 23.14 -44.54 21.77
CA PRO A 21 22.38 -44.40 20.51
C PRO A 21 21.65 -43.05 20.35
N LEU A 22 21.39 -42.69 19.09
CA LEU A 22 20.63 -41.51 18.66
C LEU A 22 19.20 -41.48 19.22
N ALA A 23 18.83 -40.36 19.83
CA ALA A 23 17.46 -39.90 20.01
C ALA A 23 17.37 -38.42 19.56
N PRO A 24 16.21 -37.96 19.06
CA PRO A 24 16.13 -36.79 18.17
C PRO A 24 16.35 -35.47 18.93
N ALA A 25 17.09 -34.57 18.29
CA ALA A 25 17.37 -33.23 18.79
C ALA A 25 16.08 -32.41 18.88
N VAL A 26 15.64 -32.14 20.10
CA VAL A 26 14.67 -31.09 20.40
C VAL A 26 15.44 -29.77 20.36
N HIS A 27 15.26 -28.97 19.31
CA HIS A 27 15.76 -27.60 19.28
C HIS A 27 14.95 -26.76 20.26
N ALA A 28 15.57 -26.45 21.39
CA ALA A 28 15.11 -25.45 22.33
C ALA A 28 15.03 -24.09 21.63
N ALA A 29 13.83 -23.54 21.54
CA ALA A 29 13.63 -22.14 21.15
C ALA A 29 14.30 -21.26 22.21
N THR A 30 15.34 -20.53 21.80
CA THR A 30 15.92 -19.45 22.60
C THR A 30 14.85 -18.43 22.91
N ALA A 31 14.55 -18.28 24.20
CA ALA A 31 13.66 -17.25 24.73
C ALA A 31 14.22 -15.87 24.38
N GLY A 32 13.66 -15.25 23.33
CA GLY A 32 13.88 -13.84 23.02
C GLY A 32 13.37 -12.98 24.17
N THR A 33 14.22 -12.08 24.63
CA THR A 33 13.99 -11.09 25.67
C THR A 33 12.68 -10.35 25.41
N ARG A 34 11.68 -10.56 26.28
CA ARG A 34 10.45 -9.74 26.28
C ARG A 34 10.84 -8.29 26.60
N PRO A 35 10.40 -7.29 25.83
CA PRO A 35 10.62 -5.91 26.21
C PRO A 35 9.86 -5.63 27.50
N VAL A 36 10.60 -5.25 28.54
CA VAL A 36 10.04 -4.73 29.78
C VAL A 36 9.40 -3.39 29.45
N LEU A 37 8.07 -3.34 29.44
CA LEU A 37 7.31 -2.09 29.43
C LEU A 37 7.66 -1.32 30.70
N THR A 38 8.62 -0.40 30.61
CA THR A 38 8.84 0.63 31.63
C THR A 38 7.58 1.47 31.72
N ARG A 39 6.97 1.52 32.91
CA ARG A 39 5.82 2.37 33.25
C ARG A 39 6.09 3.81 32.82
N ALA A 40 5.52 4.22 31.69
CA ALA A 40 5.35 5.62 31.36
C ALA A 40 4.43 6.25 32.42
N GLY A 41 4.77 7.49 32.83
CA GLY A 41 4.12 8.20 33.92
C GLY A 41 2.60 8.22 33.81
N ALA A 42 1.95 8.11 34.96
CA ALA A 42 0.50 8.13 35.14
C ALA A 42 -0.10 9.47 34.70
N GLY A 43 -0.28 9.65 33.39
CA GLY A 43 -1.30 10.50 32.84
C GLY A 43 -2.65 9.86 33.17
N ARG A 44 -3.56 10.63 33.77
CA ARG A 44 -4.90 10.19 34.16
C ARG A 44 -5.64 9.74 32.90
N VAL A 45 -5.77 8.43 32.69
CA VAL A 45 -6.66 7.86 31.67
C VAL A 45 -8.07 8.38 31.99
N PRO A 46 -8.78 9.03 31.05
CA PRO A 46 -10.17 9.42 31.27
C PRO A 46 -10.96 8.18 31.69
N SER A 47 -11.67 8.26 32.81
CA SER A 47 -12.34 7.14 33.47
C SER A 47 -13.60 6.64 32.73
N SER A 48 -13.64 6.70 31.40
CA SER A 48 -14.81 6.38 30.59
C SER A 48 -14.51 5.64 29.28
N GLN A 49 -13.27 5.20 29.02
CA GLN A 49 -13.03 4.26 27.92
C GLN A 49 -13.24 2.83 28.41
N GLU A 50 -14.51 2.43 28.50
CA GLU A 50 -14.83 1.01 28.42
C GLU A 50 -14.27 0.49 27.08
N GLY A 51 -13.62 -0.67 27.09
CA GLY A 51 -13.17 -1.32 25.86
C GLY A 51 -14.34 -1.58 24.91
N PRO A 52 -14.09 -1.98 23.65
CA PRO A 52 -15.16 -2.20 22.68
C PRO A 52 -16.22 -3.16 23.24
N ASP A 53 -17.48 -2.72 23.19
CA ASP A 53 -18.62 -3.54 23.59
C ASP A 53 -18.86 -4.65 22.55
N TYR A 54 -18.63 -5.90 22.96
CA TYR A 54 -18.85 -7.08 22.13
C TYR A 54 -20.25 -7.70 22.30
N SER A 55 -21.11 -7.12 23.14
CA SER A 55 -22.48 -7.61 23.36
C SER A 55 -23.38 -7.47 22.12
N ALA A 56 -23.02 -6.56 21.21
CA ALA A 56 -23.61 -6.42 19.87
C ALA A 56 -22.52 -6.46 18.79
N VAL A 57 -22.31 -7.63 18.17
CA VAL A 57 -21.43 -7.76 17.00
C VAL A 57 -22.11 -7.10 15.80
N GLN A 58 -21.80 -5.83 15.57
CA GLN A 58 -22.22 -5.12 14.36
C GLN A 58 -21.45 -5.66 13.16
N ARG A 59 -22.12 -5.71 12.00
CA ARG A 59 -21.48 -6.08 10.74
C ARG A 59 -20.26 -5.18 10.50
N ASN A 60 -19.10 -5.77 10.29
CA ASN A 60 -17.87 -5.02 10.04
C ASN A 60 -17.53 -5.06 8.56
N LEU A 61 -18.03 -4.07 7.81
CA LEU A 61 -17.74 -3.91 6.39
C LEU A 61 -16.22 -3.87 6.13
N ALA A 62 -15.43 -3.35 7.06
CA ALA A 62 -13.97 -3.25 6.91
C ALA A 62 -13.29 -4.60 6.65
N LEU A 63 -13.79 -5.70 7.22
CA LEU A 63 -13.23 -7.03 6.96
C LEU A 63 -13.59 -7.58 5.57
N GLU A 64 -14.66 -7.09 4.94
CA GLU A 64 -14.92 -7.37 3.53
C GLU A 64 -14.04 -6.49 2.63
N LEU A 65 -13.81 -5.23 3.01
CA LEU A 65 -12.99 -4.26 2.27
C LEU A 65 -11.49 -4.65 2.22
N VAL A 66 -10.99 -5.43 3.18
CA VAL A 66 -9.61 -5.93 3.10
C VAL A 66 -9.39 -6.74 1.83
N ARG A 67 -10.34 -7.61 1.46
CA ARG A 67 -10.25 -8.46 0.26
C ARG A 67 -10.27 -7.64 -1.02
N VAL A 68 -10.91 -6.47 -1.00
CA VAL A 68 -10.96 -5.53 -2.11
C VAL A 68 -9.55 -4.99 -2.40
N THR A 69 -8.90 -4.43 -1.39
CA THR A 69 -7.53 -3.88 -1.54
C THR A 69 -6.49 -4.98 -1.74
N GLU A 70 -6.68 -6.17 -1.15
CA GLU A 70 -5.82 -7.33 -1.41
C GLU A 70 -5.89 -7.77 -2.88
N ALA A 71 -7.09 -7.86 -3.45
CA ALA A 71 -7.26 -8.25 -4.85
C ALA A 71 -6.62 -7.24 -5.80
N ALA A 72 -6.81 -5.95 -5.53
CA ALA A 72 -6.17 -4.87 -6.28
C ALA A 72 -4.63 -4.95 -6.17
N ALA A 73 -4.09 -5.11 -4.97
CA ALA A 73 -2.65 -5.20 -4.74
C ALA A 73 -2.02 -6.46 -5.37
N LEU A 74 -2.70 -7.60 -5.32
CA LEU A 74 -2.28 -8.84 -6.00
C LEU A 74 -2.30 -8.69 -7.53
N ALA A 75 -3.13 -7.81 -8.08
CA ALA A 75 -3.19 -7.58 -9.52
C ALA A 75 -2.09 -6.61 -9.97
N SER A 76 -2.01 -5.44 -9.34
CA SER A 76 -1.02 -4.41 -9.66
C SER A 76 0.40 -4.83 -9.28
N GLY A 77 0.58 -5.61 -8.21
CA GLY A 77 1.89 -6.12 -7.80
C GLY A 77 2.57 -7.01 -8.86
N ARG A 78 1.83 -7.54 -9.84
CA ARG A 78 2.40 -8.26 -11.00
C ARG A 78 3.09 -7.36 -12.01
N TRP A 79 2.91 -6.04 -11.88
CA TRP A 79 3.50 -5.02 -12.73
C TRP A 79 4.70 -4.33 -12.10
N LEU A 80 5.14 -4.81 -10.92
CA LEU A 80 6.30 -4.30 -10.23
C LEU A 80 7.54 -4.27 -11.14
N GLY A 81 8.09 -3.08 -11.38
CA GLY A 81 9.31 -2.88 -12.16
C GLY A 81 9.16 -3.09 -13.67
N LYS A 82 7.93 -3.24 -14.20
CA LYS A 82 7.70 -3.47 -15.64
C LYS A 82 7.67 -2.19 -16.49
N GLY A 83 7.77 -1.01 -15.88
CA GLY A 83 7.78 0.27 -16.58
C GLY A 83 6.43 0.74 -17.13
N ASP A 84 5.35 -0.03 -16.92
CA ASP A 84 4.00 0.31 -17.39
C ASP A 84 3.09 0.67 -16.21
N LYS A 85 2.97 1.96 -15.95
CA LYS A 85 2.12 2.48 -14.86
C LYS A 85 0.64 2.34 -15.15
N ASN A 86 0.22 2.46 -16.42
CA ASN A 86 -1.19 2.45 -16.79
C ASN A 86 -1.74 1.03 -16.70
N ALA A 87 -0.95 0.03 -17.12
CA ALA A 87 -1.36 -1.36 -16.99
C ALA A 87 -1.35 -1.85 -15.52
N ALA A 88 -0.42 -1.34 -14.70
CA ALA A 88 -0.43 -1.58 -13.26
C ALA A 88 -1.71 -1.05 -12.59
N ASP A 89 -2.10 0.16 -12.97
CA ASP A 89 -3.27 0.87 -12.46
C ASP A 89 -4.56 0.18 -12.90
N GLN A 90 -4.70 -0.08 -14.21
CA GLN A 90 -5.86 -0.79 -14.76
C GLN A 90 -6.07 -2.16 -14.08
N ALA A 91 -4.98 -2.91 -13.82
CA ALA A 91 -5.08 -4.18 -13.13
C ALA A 91 -5.63 -4.03 -11.69
N ALA A 92 -5.26 -2.96 -10.98
CA ALA A 92 -5.82 -2.65 -9.67
C ALA A 92 -7.30 -2.28 -9.75
N VAL A 93 -7.67 -1.36 -10.66
CA VAL A 93 -9.05 -0.91 -10.89
C VAL A 93 -9.97 -2.10 -11.18
N ASP A 94 -9.58 -2.96 -12.12
CA ASP A 94 -10.36 -4.12 -12.55
C ASP A 94 -10.69 -5.04 -11.37
N MET A 95 -9.66 -5.37 -10.59
CA MET A 95 -9.80 -6.33 -9.49
C MET A 95 -10.48 -5.71 -8.26
N MET A 96 -10.22 -4.44 -7.97
CA MET A 96 -10.93 -3.69 -6.93
C MET A 96 -12.43 -3.68 -7.22
N ARG A 97 -12.81 -3.22 -8.42
CA ARG A 97 -14.22 -3.13 -8.84
C ARG A 97 -14.90 -4.49 -8.84
N LYS A 98 -14.22 -5.52 -9.35
CA LYS A 98 -14.75 -6.89 -9.38
C LYS A 98 -15.11 -7.40 -7.99
N VAL A 99 -14.24 -7.19 -6.99
CA VAL A 99 -14.52 -7.64 -5.62
C VAL A 99 -15.58 -6.76 -4.95
N LEU A 100 -15.57 -5.45 -5.20
CA LEU A 100 -16.59 -4.55 -4.64
C LEU A 100 -18.01 -4.90 -5.07
N ASN A 101 -18.21 -5.40 -6.29
CA ASN A 101 -19.52 -5.90 -6.76
C ASN A 101 -20.05 -7.13 -6.00
N SER A 102 -19.24 -7.75 -5.14
CA SER A 102 -19.68 -8.83 -4.25
C SER A 102 -19.97 -8.39 -2.81
N VAL A 103 -19.72 -7.12 -2.50
CA VAL A 103 -19.90 -6.55 -1.16
C VAL A 103 -21.35 -6.11 -1.00
N GLN A 104 -21.97 -6.48 0.13
CA GLN A 104 -23.36 -6.14 0.40
C GLN A 104 -23.50 -4.70 0.91
N MET A 105 -23.62 -3.76 -0.02
CA MET A 105 -23.79 -2.33 0.22
C MET A 105 -24.55 -1.67 -0.95
N GLU A 106 -25.17 -0.52 -0.71
CA GLU A 106 -25.61 0.39 -1.76
C GLU A 106 -24.59 1.53 -1.86
N GLY A 107 -23.48 1.25 -2.54
CA GLY A 107 -22.35 2.15 -2.66
C GLY A 107 -22.48 3.13 -3.80
N VAL A 108 -22.00 4.36 -3.59
CA VAL A 108 -21.74 5.36 -4.63
C VAL A 108 -20.29 5.78 -4.55
N VAL A 109 -19.56 5.70 -5.66
CA VAL A 109 -18.18 6.20 -5.77
C VAL A 109 -18.22 7.72 -5.75
N VAL A 110 -17.76 8.35 -4.67
CA VAL A 110 -17.60 9.81 -4.56
C VAL A 110 -16.21 10.22 -5.02
N ILE A 111 -15.21 9.36 -4.79
CA ILE A 111 -13.83 9.54 -5.22
C ILE A 111 -13.40 8.25 -5.90
N GLY A 112 -12.91 8.35 -7.13
CA GLY A 112 -12.32 7.24 -7.86
C GLY A 112 -11.42 7.70 -9.00
N GLU A 113 -11.37 6.93 -10.10
CA GLU A 113 -10.41 7.13 -11.20
C GLU A 113 -10.62 8.43 -11.99
N GLY A 114 -11.80 9.03 -11.89
CA GLY A 114 -12.13 10.29 -12.55
C GLY A 114 -13.60 10.40 -12.91
N GLU A 115 -13.90 11.32 -13.81
CA GLU A 115 -15.25 11.51 -14.35
C GLU A 115 -15.65 10.37 -15.28
N LYS A 116 -16.96 10.14 -15.43
CA LYS A 116 -17.50 9.01 -16.23
C LYS A 116 -17.01 8.96 -17.68
N ASP A 117 -16.77 10.13 -18.28
CA ASP A 117 -16.31 10.22 -19.66
C ASP A 117 -14.80 9.91 -19.81
N GLU A 118 -14.06 9.96 -18.70
CA GLU A 118 -12.60 9.79 -18.66
C GLU A 118 -12.20 8.43 -18.05
N ALA A 119 -13.04 7.86 -17.18
CA ALA A 119 -12.82 6.60 -16.48
C ALA A 119 -13.94 5.58 -16.78
N PRO A 120 -13.64 4.43 -17.41
CA PRO A 120 -14.66 3.43 -17.73
C PRO A 120 -15.16 2.66 -16.49
N MET A 121 -14.42 2.72 -15.38
CA MET A 121 -14.68 1.98 -14.14
C MET A 121 -14.25 2.83 -12.94
N LEU A 122 -14.95 2.66 -11.82
CA LEU A 122 -14.75 3.42 -10.58
C LEU A 122 -14.83 4.94 -10.81
N TYR A 123 -15.71 5.38 -11.69
CA TYR A 123 -15.92 6.80 -11.97
C TYR A 123 -16.79 7.47 -10.89
N CYS A 124 -16.64 8.78 -10.72
CA CYS A 124 -17.46 9.56 -9.81
C CYS A 124 -18.96 9.42 -10.13
N GLY A 125 -19.73 8.93 -9.17
CA GLY A 125 -21.15 8.61 -9.28
C GLY A 125 -21.46 7.16 -9.67
N GLU A 126 -20.47 6.30 -9.89
CA GLU A 126 -20.73 4.88 -10.15
C GLU A 126 -21.41 4.20 -8.95
N ARG A 127 -22.44 3.39 -9.21
CA ARG A 127 -23.13 2.58 -8.21
C ARG A 127 -22.48 1.21 -8.10
N ILE A 128 -22.11 0.81 -6.89
CA ILE A 128 -21.36 -0.42 -6.62
C ILE A 128 -21.98 -1.18 -5.45
N GLY A 129 -21.98 -2.51 -5.55
CA GLY A 129 -22.47 -3.44 -4.52
C GLY A 129 -23.10 -4.69 -5.13
N ASP A 130 -23.54 -5.61 -4.27
CA ASP A 130 -24.11 -6.91 -4.66
C ASP A 130 -25.58 -6.84 -5.18
N GLY A 131 -26.20 -5.66 -5.14
CA GLY A 131 -27.59 -5.45 -5.55
C GLY A 131 -28.65 -5.85 -4.49
N SER A 132 -28.25 -6.12 -3.26
CA SER A 132 -29.17 -6.41 -2.14
C SER A 132 -30.14 -5.25 -1.87
N THR A 133 -31.42 -5.55 -1.65
CA THR A 133 -32.52 -4.56 -1.55
C THR A 133 -32.61 -3.80 -0.22
N ASN A 134 -31.82 -4.16 0.80
CA ASN A 134 -31.76 -3.49 2.11
C ASN A 134 -30.31 -3.27 2.57
N ALA A 135 -29.40 -3.07 1.63
CA ALA A 135 -27.99 -2.86 1.93
C ALA A 135 -27.76 -1.42 2.46
N PRO A 136 -26.78 -1.19 3.36
CA PRO A 136 -26.47 0.15 3.84
C PRO A 136 -26.07 1.09 2.70
N ALA A 137 -26.67 2.29 2.66
CA ALA A 137 -26.30 3.33 1.70
C ALA A 137 -25.01 4.02 2.14
N VAL A 138 -23.97 3.90 1.31
CA VAL A 138 -22.62 4.37 1.62
C VAL A 138 -22.02 5.21 0.49
N ASP A 139 -21.08 6.08 0.87
CA ASP A 139 -20.11 6.72 -0.02
C ASP A 139 -18.83 5.89 -0.05
N ILE A 140 -18.20 5.83 -1.22
CA ILE A 140 -16.95 5.11 -1.45
C ILE A 140 -15.92 6.09 -1.98
N ALA A 141 -14.73 6.09 -1.37
CA ALA A 141 -13.53 6.70 -1.94
C ALA A 141 -12.48 5.61 -2.17
N VAL A 142 -12.01 5.49 -3.40
CA VAL A 142 -11.01 4.49 -3.80
C VAL A 142 -9.79 5.17 -4.38
N ASP A 143 -8.65 4.58 -4.07
CA ASP A 143 -7.40 4.76 -4.81
C ASP A 143 -6.84 3.34 -5.05
N PRO A 144 -7.20 2.71 -6.18
CA PRO A 144 -6.79 1.35 -6.49
C PRO A 144 -5.27 1.16 -6.43
N LEU A 145 -4.50 2.19 -6.81
CA LEU A 145 -3.04 2.17 -6.79
C LEU A 145 -2.43 3.54 -6.50
N ASP A 146 -2.33 3.90 -5.22
CA ASP A 146 -1.55 5.06 -4.77
C ASP A 146 -0.07 4.75 -4.99
N GLY A 147 0.50 5.36 -6.04
CA GLY A 147 1.86 5.09 -6.50
C GLY A 147 1.96 4.20 -7.73
N THR A 148 1.17 4.48 -8.78
CA THR A 148 1.31 3.85 -10.10
C THR A 148 2.75 3.92 -10.64
N THR A 149 3.38 5.10 -10.54
CA THR A 149 4.80 5.31 -10.90
C THR A 149 5.75 4.51 -10.02
N LEU A 150 5.48 4.42 -8.71
CA LEU A 150 6.29 3.65 -7.78
C LEU A 150 6.28 2.16 -8.18
N THR A 151 5.10 1.62 -8.45
CA THR A 151 4.92 0.23 -8.89
C THR A 151 5.64 -0.04 -10.21
N ALA A 152 5.40 0.79 -11.23
CA ALA A 152 6.02 0.63 -12.54
C ALA A 152 7.56 0.67 -12.47
N GLN A 153 8.13 1.47 -11.57
CA GLN A 153 9.58 1.63 -11.41
C GLN A 153 10.20 0.67 -10.38
N GLY A 154 9.43 -0.20 -9.74
CA GLY A 154 9.97 -1.09 -8.71
C GLY A 154 10.35 -0.38 -7.41
N ARG A 155 9.73 0.76 -7.12
CA ARG A 155 10.02 1.59 -5.94
C ARG A 155 9.06 1.28 -4.79
N ASN A 156 9.55 1.58 -3.59
CA ASN A 156 8.83 1.42 -2.34
C ASN A 156 7.71 2.45 -2.17
N GLY A 157 6.71 2.08 -1.37
CA GLY A 157 5.66 2.98 -0.86
C GLY A 157 4.30 2.88 -1.56
N ALA A 158 4.13 2.02 -2.56
CA ALA A 158 2.84 1.90 -3.25
C ALA A 158 1.84 1.07 -2.43
N ILE A 159 0.61 1.56 -2.32
CA ILE A 159 -0.49 0.92 -1.58
C ILE A 159 -1.79 0.96 -2.41
N SER A 160 -2.69 0.01 -2.15
CA SER A 160 -4.06 0.05 -2.64
C SER A 160 -4.98 0.42 -1.48
N VAL A 161 -5.90 1.37 -1.68
CA VAL A 161 -6.65 1.98 -0.57
C VAL A 161 -8.14 2.13 -0.90
N ILE A 162 -8.97 1.97 0.13
CA ILE A 162 -10.39 2.28 0.10
C ILE A 162 -10.86 2.85 1.44
N ALA A 163 -11.71 3.87 1.36
CA ALA A 163 -12.50 4.39 2.46
C ALA A 163 -13.99 4.29 2.14
N VAL A 164 -14.78 3.89 3.13
CA VAL A 164 -16.24 3.82 3.01
C VAL A 164 -16.86 4.53 4.21
N ALA A 165 -17.81 5.40 3.96
CA ALA A 165 -18.54 6.11 5.01
C ALA A 165 -20.04 6.11 4.71
N LYS A 166 -20.86 6.46 5.69
CA LYS A 166 -22.29 6.70 5.48
C LYS A 166 -22.52 7.68 4.32
N ARG A 167 -23.54 7.45 3.48
CA ARG A 167 -23.89 8.33 2.34
C ARG A 167 -23.90 9.82 2.71
N GLY A 168 -23.27 10.65 1.88
CA GLY A 168 -23.12 12.10 2.06
C GLY A 168 -22.08 12.53 3.10
N SER A 169 -21.21 11.62 3.52
CA SER A 169 -20.22 11.87 4.57
C SER A 169 -18.83 12.14 4.04
N LEU A 170 -18.49 11.67 2.84
CA LEU A 170 -17.21 12.00 2.21
C LEU A 170 -17.30 13.34 1.50
N PHE A 171 -16.28 14.18 1.67
CA PHE A 171 -16.17 15.43 0.95
C PHE A 171 -15.98 15.17 -0.56
N ASP A 172 -16.80 15.83 -1.36
CA ASP A 172 -16.68 15.85 -2.81
C ASP A 172 -15.55 16.83 -3.21
N PRO A 173 -14.47 16.36 -3.87
CA PRO A 173 -13.40 17.23 -4.35
C PRO A 173 -13.86 18.29 -5.36
N GLY A 174 -14.98 18.05 -6.04
CA GLY A 174 -15.45 18.87 -7.15
C GLY A 174 -14.37 19.04 -8.21
N PRO A 175 -14.22 20.25 -8.80
CA PRO A 175 -13.26 20.48 -9.89
C PRO A 175 -11.82 20.69 -9.39
N CYS A 176 -11.60 20.72 -8.06
CA CYS A 176 -10.30 21.03 -7.47
C CYS A 176 -9.49 19.75 -7.22
N MET A 177 -8.59 19.42 -8.14
CA MET A 177 -7.82 18.18 -8.07
C MET A 177 -6.69 18.23 -7.03
N TYR A 178 -6.30 19.40 -6.56
CA TYR A 178 -5.24 19.57 -5.56
C TYR A 178 -5.73 20.31 -4.31
N MET A 179 -5.12 19.94 -3.18
CA MET A 179 -5.30 20.63 -1.90
C MET A 179 -3.98 20.74 -1.14
N GLU A 180 -3.82 21.84 -0.43
CA GLU A 180 -2.83 21.98 0.64
C GLU A 180 -3.28 21.12 1.84
N LYS A 181 -2.36 20.34 2.40
CA LYS A 181 -2.59 19.36 3.46
C LYS A 181 -1.64 19.63 4.62
N LEU A 182 -2.17 19.49 5.84
CA LEU A 182 -1.40 19.34 7.06
C LEU A 182 -2.00 18.20 7.87
N ALA A 183 -1.22 17.16 8.17
CA ALA A 183 -1.69 16.03 8.97
C ALA A 183 -0.74 15.72 10.12
N VAL A 184 -1.29 15.39 11.28
CA VAL A 184 -0.55 15.00 12.49
C VAL A 184 -1.24 13.86 13.22
N GLY A 185 -0.45 13.10 14.00
CA GLY A 185 -0.92 11.95 14.77
C GLY A 185 -1.72 12.32 16.02
N PRO A 186 -2.27 11.31 16.72
CA PRO A 186 -3.14 11.51 17.89
C PRO A 186 -2.45 12.17 19.09
N GLU A 187 -1.12 12.14 19.16
CA GLU A 187 -0.35 12.80 20.21
C GLU A 187 -0.31 14.33 20.07
N VAL A 188 -0.67 14.87 18.90
CA VAL A 188 -0.73 16.32 18.64
C VAL A 188 -2.19 16.79 18.70
N PRO A 189 -2.55 17.69 19.63
CA PRO A 189 -3.92 18.19 19.72
C PRO A 189 -4.37 18.85 18.40
N PRO A 190 -5.59 18.57 17.89
CA PRO A 190 -6.02 19.08 16.59
C PRO A 190 -5.97 20.61 16.44
N GLY A 191 -6.16 21.34 17.54
CA GLY A 191 -6.09 22.82 17.57
C GLY A 191 -4.68 23.39 17.75
N ALA A 192 -3.65 22.57 17.96
CA ALA A 192 -2.27 23.03 18.13
C ALA A 192 -1.64 23.45 16.79
N VAL A 193 -2.09 22.86 15.68
CA VAL A 193 -1.56 23.10 14.33
C VAL A 193 -2.58 23.79 13.44
N SER A 194 -2.12 24.56 12.47
CA SER A 194 -2.99 25.21 11.50
C SER A 194 -2.32 25.48 10.15
N LEU A 195 -3.06 25.29 9.06
CA LEU A 195 -2.69 25.79 7.73
C LEU A 195 -2.59 27.33 7.65
N ASN A 196 -3.06 28.06 8.66
CA ASN A 196 -2.88 29.51 8.78
C ASN A 196 -1.60 29.91 9.54
N TYR A 197 -0.88 28.95 10.12
CA TYR A 197 0.34 29.21 10.85
C TYR A 197 1.55 29.15 9.92
N SER A 198 2.63 29.85 10.31
CA SER A 198 3.91 29.66 9.65
C SER A 198 4.41 28.24 9.86
N VAL A 199 5.21 27.75 8.92
CA VAL A 199 5.84 26.41 9.00
C VAL A 199 6.59 26.25 10.33
N LYS A 200 7.41 27.24 10.71
CA LYS A 200 8.16 27.25 11.97
C LYS A 200 7.24 27.10 13.19
N ARG A 201 6.08 27.76 13.20
CA ARG A 201 5.12 27.63 14.30
C ARG A 201 4.53 26.23 14.36
N ASN A 202 4.02 25.69 13.25
CA ASN A 202 3.48 24.32 13.22
C ASN A 202 4.52 23.29 13.72
N LEU A 203 5.77 23.41 13.29
CA LEU A 203 6.85 22.53 13.73
C LEU A 203 7.15 22.66 15.23
N ALA A 204 7.09 23.87 15.78
CA ALA A 204 7.28 24.09 17.21
C ALA A 204 6.13 23.49 18.04
N GLU A 205 4.88 23.59 17.56
CA GLU A 205 3.71 23.01 18.23
C GLU A 205 3.75 21.48 18.21
N VAL A 206 4.12 20.88 17.07
CA VAL A 206 4.35 19.43 16.96
C VAL A 206 5.49 18.98 17.88
N ALA A 207 6.62 19.68 17.87
CA ALA A 207 7.75 19.40 18.75
C ALA A 207 7.36 19.43 20.23
N ALA A 208 6.59 20.44 20.64
CA ALA A 208 6.10 20.60 22.00
C ALA A 208 5.15 19.46 22.41
N ALA A 209 4.17 19.12 21.56
CA ALA A 209 3.23 18.03 21.82
C ALA A 209 3.92 16.67 21.93
N LEU A 210 4.91 16.42 21.07
CA LEU A 210 5.70 15.18 21.04
C LEU A 210 6.86 15.18 22.05
N ARG A 211 7.07 16.28 22.79
CA ARG A 211 8.14 16.45 23.79
C ARG A 211 9.54 16.14 23.25
N LYS A 212 9.84 16.64 22.06
CA LYS A 212 11.14 16.48 21.41
C LYS A 212 11.61 17.79 20.77
N PRO A 213 12.92 18.00 20.54
CA PRO A 213 13.38 19.19 19.86
C PRO A 213 12.91 19.20 18.39
N ILE A 214 12.80 20.39 17.80
CA ILE A 214 12.42 20.54 16.37
C ILE A 214 13.37 19.77 15.45
N SER A 215 14.65 19.63 15.83
CA SER A 215 15.65 18.82 15.10
C SER A 215 15.28 17.35 14.95
N ASP A 216 14.40 16.84 15.81
CA ASP A 216 13.95 15.45 15.82
C ASP A 216 12.55 15.30 15.18
N VAL A 217 11.90 16.41 14.82
CA VAL A 217 10.65 16.42 14.05
C VAL A 217 10.97 16.12 12.58
N THR A 218 10.28 15.15 12.01
CA THR A 218 10.40 14.73 10.62
C THR A 218 9.13 15.07 9.86
N VAL A 219 9.26 15.95 8.87
CA VAL A 219 8.17 16.34 7.96
C VAL A 219 8.19 15.43 6.74
N VAL A 220 7.07 14.79 6.42
CA VAL A 220 6.87 14.10 5.15
C VAL A 220 6.17 15.00 4.14
N MET A 221 6.67 15.05 2.91
CA MET A 221 6.08 15.81 1.83
C MET A 221 6.48 15.28 0.45
N LEU A 222 5.66 15.54 -0.56
CA LEU A 222 5.98 15.20 -1.94
C LEU A 222 7.18 16.01 -2.45
N ASP A 223 8.11 15.36 -3.14
CA ASP A 223 9.21 16.01 -3.84
C ASP A 223 8.70 16.63 -5.14
N ARG A 224 8.37 17.92 -5.09
CA ARG A 224 7.81 18.66 -6.22
C ARG A 224 8.37 20.08 -6.23
N PRO A 225 8.56 20.69 -7.41
CA PRO A 225 9.00 22.09 -7.51
C PRO A 225 8.11 23.07 -6.72
N ARG A 226 6.80 22.82 -6.68
CA ARG A 226 5.83 23.62 -5.90
C ARG A 226 6.08 23.62 -4.39
N HIS A 227 6.89 22.68 -3.86
CA HIS A 227 7.24 22.61 -2.43
C HIS A 227 8.62 23.17 -2.12
N ALA A 228 9.35 23.76 -3.08
CA ALA A 228 10.71 24.27 -2.84
C ALA A 228 10.75 25.28 -1.68
N ASP A 229 9.73 26.15 -1.58
CA ASP A 229 9.61 27.12 -0.51
C ASP A 229 9.34 26.47 0.86
N LEU A 230 8.39 25.53 0.91
CA LEU A 230 8.08 24.74 2.11
C LEU A 230 9.30 23.96 2.60
N ILE A 231 10.01 23.29 1.69
CA ILE A 231 11.26 22.55 1.98
C ILE A 231 12.29 23.49 2.62
N ARG A 232 12.48 24.69 2.06
CA ARG A 232 13.41 25.69 2.60
C ARG A 232 12.99 26.11 4.01
N GLN A 233 11.72 26.45 4.22
CA GLN A 233 11.20 26.86 5.53
C GLN A 233 11.35 25.76 6.59
N CYS A 234 11.09 24.49 6.24
CA CYS A 234 11.31 23.36 7.15
C CYS A 234 12.79 23.21 7.55
N ARG A 235 13.71 23.34 6.58
CA ARG A 235 15.17 23.30 6.83
C ARG A 235 15.64 24.47 7.70
N GLU A 236 15.16 25.68 7.44
CA GLU A 236 15.46 26.88 8.23
C GLU A 236 14.94 26.77 9.67
N ALA A 237 13.79 26.11 9.87
CA ALA A 237 13.26 25.81 11.20
C ALA A 237 14.06 24.72 11.94
N GLY A 238 14.91 23.97 11.23
CA GLY A 238 15.76 22.92 11.78
C GLY A 238 15.13 21.52 11.77
N ALA A 239 13.96 21.33 11.17
CA ALA A 239 13.32 20.02 11.09
C ALA A 239 13.96 19.11 10.04
N ARG A 240 13.80 17.80 10.22
CA ARG A 240 14.15 16.78 9.24
C ARG A 240 13.06 16.70 8.18
N ILE A 241 13.43 16.31 6.96
CA ILE A 241 12.48 16.14 5.86
C ILE A 241 12.64 14.75 5.26
N ARG A 242 11.51 14.05 5.09
CA ARG A 242 11.40 12.86 4.27
C ARG A 242 10.65 13.21 2.99
N LEU A 243 11.40 13.28 1.89
CA LEU A 243 10.83 13.50 0.56
C LEU A 243 10.33 12.19 -0.02
N ILE A 244 9.09 12.17 -0.48
CA ILE A 244 8.48 11.05 -1.19
C ILE A 244 8.17 11.46 -2.63
N SER A 245 8.40 10.57 -3.62
CA SER A 245 8.09 10.93 -5.01
C SER A 245 6.59 10.89 -5.26
N ASP A 246 5.86 9.95 -4.68
CA ASP A 246 4.42 9.76 -4.82
C ASP A 246 3.92 9.14 -3.50
N GLY A 247 2.61 8.94 -3.31
CA GLY A 247 2.13 8.21 -2.14
C GLY A 247 1.84 9.05 -0.89
N ASP A 248 1.12 10.17 -1.04
CA ASP A 248 0.86 11.04 0.12
C ASP A 248 -0.28 10.56 1.04
N VAL A 249 -1.09 9.57 0.63
CA VAL A 249 -2.02 8.85 1.52
C VAL A 249 -1.22 8.07 2.57
N GLY A 250 -0.27 7.24 2.12
CA GLY A 250 0.62 6.50 3.02
C GLY A 250 1.39 7.41 3.95
N GLY A 251 1.97 8.50 3.42
CA GLY A 251 2.65 9.51 4.22
C GLY A 251 1.77 10.18 5.27
N ALA A 252 0.50 10.46 4.95
CA ALA A 252 -0.46 11.02 5.89
C ALA A 252 -0.88 10.03 6.99
N ILE A 253 -0.96 8.74 6.69
CA ILE A 253 -1.32 7.71 7.69
C ILE A 253 -0.15 7.43 8.65
N GLU A 254 1.08 7.47 8.13
CA GLU A 254 2.28 7.18 8.92
C GLU A 254 2.48 8.15 10.10
N VAL A 255 1.98 9.38 10.03
CA VAL A 255 2.07 10.36 11.14
C VAL A 255 1.29 9.91 12.39
N ALA A 256 0.29 9.04 12.23
CA ALA A 256 -0.53 8.51 13.33
C ALA A 256 -0.04 7.14 13.82
N LYS A 257 1.04 6.61 13.25
CA LYS A 257 1.66 5.37 13.71
C LYS A 257 2.53 5.68 14.93
N ALA A 258 2.21 5.06 16.07
CA ALA A 258 3.04 5.18 17.26
C ALA A 258 4.48 4.72 16.97
N GLY A 259 5.46 5.60 17.23
CA GLY A 259 6.87 5.35 16.89
C GLY A 259 7.15 5.31 15.38
N GLY A 260 6.27 5.90 14.57
CA GLY A 260 6.42 6.03 13.12
C GLY A 260 7.64 6.88 12.71
N PRO A 261 8.04 6.81 11.43
CA PRO A 261 9.23 7.50 10.94
C PRO A 261 9.04 9.01 10.72
N VAL A 262 7.80 9.50 10.81
CA VAL A 262 7.37 10.86 10.44
C VAL A 262 6.36 11.39 11.46
N ASP A 263 6.32 12.70 11.64
CA ASP A 263 5.52 13.35 12.70
C ASP A 263 4.42 14.25 12.17
N ILE A 264 4.64 14.79 10.97
CA ILE A 264 3.74 15.74 10.32
C ILE A 264 3.87 15.59 8.81
N LEU A 265 2.73 15.56 8.11
CA LEU A 265 2.68 15.74 6.66
C LEU A 265 2.37 17.21 6.38
N MET A 266 3.09 17.81 5.43
CA MET A 266 2.81 19.17 4.95
C MET A 266 2.96 19.26 3.43
N GLY A 267 2.13 20.04 2.77
CA GLY A 267 2.30 20.42 1.36
C GLY A 267 1.05 20.19 0.52
N ILE A 268 1.20 20.32 -0.78
CA ILE A 268 0.12 20.24 -1.78
C ILE A 268 0.16 18.88 -2.49
N GLY A 269 -0.93 18.14 -2.38
CA GLY A 269 -1.17 16.86 -3.04
C GLY A 269 -2.59 16.77 -3.57
N GLY A 270 -3.01 15.61 -4.05
CA GLY A 270 -4.34 15.46 -4.64
C GLY A 270 -5.46 15.59 -3.59
N THR A 271 -6.56 16.26 -3.94
CA THR A 271 -7.72 16.40 -3.06
C THR A 271 -8.37 15.06 -2.72
N PRO A 272 -8.62 14.16 -3.70
CA PRO A 272 -9.11 12.79 -3.45
C PRO A 272 -8.35 12.05 -2.32
N GLU A 273 -7.03 12.03 -2.42
CA GLU A 273 -6.11 11.37 -1.50
C GLU A 273 -6.16 12.01 -0.11
N GLY A 274 -6.41 13.32 -0.04
CA GLY A 274 -6.60 14.01 1.23
C GLY A 274 -7.86 13.58 1.98
N VAL A 275 -8.96 13.31 1.26
CA VAL A 275 -10.20 12.78 1.86
C VAL A 275 -10.01 11.33 2.33
N ILE A 276 -9.33 10.51 1.54
CA ILE A 276 -8.99 9.13 1.90
C ILE A 276 -8.09 9.10 3.15
N ALA A 277 -7.05 9.93 3.19
CA ALA A 277 -6.16 10.08 4.34
C ALA A 277 -6.91 10.58 5.59
N ALA A 278 -7.85 11.53 5.42
CA ALA A 278 -8.71 12.00 6.50
C ALA A 278 -9.56 10.86 7.08
N ALA A 279 -10.11 9.97 6.25
CA ALA A 279 -10.87 8.81 6.74
C ALA A 279 -10.02 7.87 7.62
N ALA A 280 -8.78 7.61 7.20
CA ALA A 280 -7.84 6.82 7.99
C ALA A 280 -7.46 7.51 9.31
N LEU A 281 -7.09 8.79 9.27
CA LEU A 281 -6.70 9.55 10.46
C LEU A 281 -7.85 9.69 11.45
N LYS A 282 -9.08 9.82 10.97
CA LYS A 282 -10.27 9.81 11.83
C LYS A 282 -10.44 8.49 12.58
N CYS A 283 -10.11 7.37 11.93
CA CYS A 283 -10.08 6.07 12.59
C CYS A 283 -8.92 5.90 13.59
N MET A 284 -7.80 6.60 13.39
CA MET A 284 -6.59 6.54 14.23
C MET A 284 -6.53 7.58 15.36
N GLY A 285 -7.42 8.57 15.33
CA GLY A 285 -7.43 9.69 16.27
C GLY A 285 -6.45 10.82 15.92
N GLY A 286 -5.91 10.86 14.70
CA GLY A 286 -5.12 11.99 14.20
C GLY A 286 -6.00 13.13 13.70
N THR A 287 -5.38 14.15 13.10
CA THR A 287 -6.11 15.22 12.41
C THR A 287 -5.50 15.53 11.06
N LEU A 288 -6.34 16.00 10.13
CA LEU A 288 -5.94 16.53 8.85
C LEU A 288 -6.66 17.85 8.62
N GLN A 289 -5.91 18.87 8.22
CA GLN A 289 -6.44 20.11 7.68
C GLN A 289 -6.16 20.16 6.18
N GLY A 290 -7.18 20.60 5.44
CA GLY A 290 -7.17 20.74 4.01
C GLY A 290 -7.50 22.16 3.55
N ARG A 291 -6.92 22.63 2.46
CA ARG A 291 -7.39 23.82 1.75
C ARG A 291 -7.29 23.59 0.25
N LEU A 292 -8.40 23.76 -0.47
CA LEU A 292 -8.43 23.58 -1.92
C LEU A 292 -7.39 24.48 -2.60
N TRP A 293 -6.63 23.90 -3.53
CA TRP A 293 -5.54 24.55 -4.23
C TRP A 293 -5.77 24.46 -5.74
N PRO A 294 -6.55 25.39 -6.33
CA PRO A 294 -6.77 25.39 -7.78
C PRO A 294 -5.47 25.72 -8.52
N ARG A 295 -5.21 25.04 -9.64
CA ARG A 295 -3.98 25.25 -10.43
C ARG A 295 -4.05 26.47 -11.34
N SER A 296 -5.25 26.97 -11.60
CA SER A 296 -5.52 28.08 -12.50
C SER A 296 -6.72 28.89 -12.02
N ASP A 297 -6.84 30.12 -12.54
CA ASP A 297 -8.01 30.97 -12.29
C ASP A 297 -9.29 30.35 -12.85
N GLU A 298 -9.21 29.54 -13.91
CA GLU A 298 -10.34 28.81 -14.47
C GLU A 298 -10.84 27.72 -13.51
N GLU A 299 -9.94 26.90 -12.96
CA GLU A 299 -10.26 25.90 -11.95
C GLU A 299 -10.85 26.57 -10.70
N ALA A 300 -10.28 27.70 -10.29
CA ALA A 300 -10.78 28.50 -9.17
C ALA A 300 -12.18 29.10 -9.44
N ALA A 301 -12.45 29.56 -10.67
CA ALA A 301 -13.76 30.09 -11.06
C ALA A 301 -14.82 28.99 -11.08
N LYS A 302 -14.50 27.81 -11.64
CA LYS A 302 -15.37 26.63 -11.64
C LYS A 302 -15.71 26.19 -10.22
N ALA A 303 -14.72 26.12 -9.33
CA ALA A 303 -14.94 25.77 -7.93
C ALA A 303 -15.86 26.79 -7.22
N ARG A 304 -15.62 28.09 -7.39
CA ARG A 304 -16.50 29.12 -6.81
C ARG A 304 -17.93 29.07 -7.37
N ALA A 305 -18.08 28.80 -8.66
CA ALA A 305 -19.39 28.66 -9.30
C ALA A 305 -20.19 27.47 -8.74
N GLN A 306 -19.49 26.41 -8.28
CA GLN A 306 -20.10 25.27 -7.59
C GLN A 306 -20.26 25.50 -6.07
N GLY A 307 -19.90 26.67 -5.56
CA GLY A 307 -20.11 27.05 -4.15
C GLY A 307 -18.95 26.74 -3.20
N TYR A 308 -17.79 26.32 -3.70
CA TYR A 308 -16.62 26.07 -2.86
C TYR A 308 -15.96 27.38 -2.38
N ASP A 309 -15.71 27.47 -1.07
CA ASP A 309 -14.87 28.53 -0.48
C ASP A 309 -13.40 28.11 -0.48
N LEU A 310 -12.63 28.68 -1.42
CA LEU A 310 -11.20 28.40 -1.59
C LEU A 310 -10.32 28.93 -0.45
N LYS A 311 -10.84 29.79 0.43
CA LYS A 311 -10.10 30.27 1.62
C LYS A 311 -10.35 29.41 2.85
N LYS A 312 -11.41 28.61 2.84
CA LYS A 312 -11.78 27.76 3.98
C LYS A 312 -10.69 26.73 4.24
N VAL A 313 -10.32 26.61 5.53
CA VAL A 313 -9.59 25.44 6.02
C VAL A 313 -10.62 24.38 6.35
N LEU A 314 -10.62 23.30 5.59
CA LEU A 314 -11.39 22.09 5.81
C LEU A 314 -10.74 21.33 6.97
N THR A 315 -11.51 21.09 8.02
CA THR A 315 -11.12 20.23 9.14
C THR A 315 -11.35 18.76 8.81
N LEU A 316 -10.90 17.87 9.69
CA LEU A 316 -11.14 16.42 9.56
C LEU A 316 -12.64 16.10 9.39
N ASP A 317 -13.51 16.79 10.14
CA ASP A 317 -14.96 16.60 10.08
C ASP A 317 -15.63 17.28 8.88
N ASP A 318 -14.96 18.25 8.25
CA ASP A 318 -15.40 18.76 6.94
C ASP A 318 -15.11 17.75 5.82
N LEU A 319 -13.98 17.04 5.91
CA LEU A 319 -13.53 16.07 4.92
C LEU A 319 -14.27 14.73 5.04
N VAL A 320 -14.51 14.27 6.27
CA VAL A 320 -15.20 13.01 6.55
C VAL A 320 -16.15 13.19 7.75
N LYS A 321 -17.45 13.26 7.48
CA LYS A 321 -18.48 13.49 8.51
C LYS A 321 -18.88 12.21 9.24
N GLY A 322 -19.18 12.32 10.53
CA GLY A 322 -19.65 11.20 11.35
C GLY A 322 -18.62 10.08 11.57
N ASP A 323 -19.01 9.07 12.34
CA ASP A 323 -18.06 8.04 12.85
C ASP A 323 -18.31 6.64 12.26
N ASP A 324 -19.32 6.49 11.39
CA ASP A 324 -19.53 5.27 10.62
C ASP A 324 -18.64 5.28 9.37
N VAL A 325 -17.34 5.15 9.64
CA VAL A 325 -16.25 5.22 8.67
C VAL A 325 -15.42 3.95 8.78
N PHE A 326 -15.14 3.36 7.62
CA PHE A 326 -14.30 2.18 7.44
C PHE A 326 -13.16 2.52 6.50
N PHE A 327 -11.99 1.95 6.78
CA PHE A 327 -10.81 2.12 5.96
C PHE A 327 -10.10 0.78 5.78
N ALA A 328 -9.60 0.52 4.57
CA ALA A 328 -8.70 -0.59 4.32
C ALA A 328 -7.57 -0.16 3.38
N ALA A 329 -6.38 -0.69 3.61
CA ALA A 329 -5.24 -0.53 2.73
C ALA A 329 -4.43 -1.83 2.65
N THR A 330 -3.84 -2.11 1.49
CA THR A 330 -2.92 -3.24 1.29
C THR A 330 -1.64 -2.77 0.60
N GLY A 331 -0.48 -3.21 1.09
CA GLY A 331 0.80 -2.90 0.48
C GLY A 331 0.97 -3.56 -0.88
N VAL A 332 1.27 -2.77 -1.91
CA VAL A 332 1.61 -3.25 -3.25
C VAL A 332 3.12 -3.46 -3.34
N THR A 333 3.88 -2.43 -2.97
CA THR A 333 5.34 -2.48 -2.79
C THR A 333 5.69 -2.26 -1.33
N ASP A 334 6.94 -2.54 -0.95
CA ASP A 334 7.36 -2.37 0.44
C ASP A 334 7.29 -0.90 0.84
N GLY A 335 6.69 -0.60 1.99
CA GLY A 335 6.66 0.72 2.60
C GLY A 335 6.81 0.65 4.11
N ASP A 336 6.91 1.80 4.77
CA ASP A 336 7.01 1.85 6.23
C ASP A 336 5.67 1.57 6.92
N LEU A 337 4.56 1.76 6.20
CA LEU A 337 3.22 1.41 6.66
C LEU A 337 2.91 -0.09 6.51
N LEU A 338 3.06 -0.63 5.29
CA LEU A 338 2.68 -2.01 4.93
C LEU A 338 3.77 -2.65 4.08
N ARG A 339 3.96 -3.97 4.26
CA ARG A 339 4.81 -4.76 3.36
C ARG A 339 4.11 -4.96 2.02
N GLY A 340 4.88 -4.93 0.93
CA GLY A 340 4.37 -5.21 -0.41
C GLY A 340 3.99 -6.68 -0.59
N VAL A 341 3.36 -6.97 -1.73
CA VAL A 341 3.00 -8.34 -2.09
C VAL A 341 4.25 -9.20 -2.24
N ARG A 342 4.17 -10.47 -1.82
CA ARG A 342 5.21 -11.49 -2.10
C ARG A 342 4.59 -12.66 -2.83
N TYR A 343 5.10 -12.94 -4.03
CA TYR A 343 4.71 -14.10 -4.80
C TYR A 343 5.65 -15.27 -4.50
N TYR A 344 5.09 -16.46 -4.35
CA TYR A 344 5.85 -17.70 -4.16
C TYR A 344 5.16 -18.85 -4.91
N SER A 345 5.82 -20.01 -4.97
CA SER A 345 5.27 -21.19 -5.62
C SER A 345 3.90 -21.55 -5.02
N GLY A 346 2.86 -21.54 -5.85
CA GLY A 346 1.48 -21.89 -5.48
C GLY A 346 0.67 -20.79 -4.76
N GLY A 347 1.18 -19.57 -4.62
CA GLY A 347 0.45 -18.51 -3.91
C GLY A 347 1.13 -17.16 -3.81
N ALA A 348 0.63 -16.35 -2.87
CA ALA A 348 1.18 -15.05 -2.53
C ALA A 348 0.84 -14.66 -1.09
N SER A 349 1.58 -13.73 -0.49
CA SER A 349 1.20 -13.09 0.77
C SER A 349 0.98 -11.59 0.59
N THR A 350 -0.02 -11.06 1.30
CA THR A 350 -0.33 -9.62 1.39
C THR A 350 -0.24 -9.15 2.83
N ASN A 351 0.06 -7.87 3.02
CA ASN A 351 0.01 -7.21 4.31
C ASN A 351 -0.91 -5.99 4.23
N SER A 352 -1.92 -5.99 5.08
CA SER A 352 -3.04 -5.06 5.01
C SER A 352 -3.31 -4.41 6.36
N MET A 353 -3.93 -3.23 6.32
CA MET A 353 -4.49 -2.54 7.47
C MET A 353 -5.99 -2.37 7.28
N VAL A 354 -6.76 -2.55 8.35
CA VAL A 354 -8.22 -2.42 8.35
C VAL A 354 -8.66 -1.68 9.59
N MET A 355 -9.58 -0.72 9.44
CA MET A 355 -9.97 0.20 10.51
C MET A 355 -11.46 0.46 10.50
N ARG A 356 -12.01 0.72 11.68
CA ARG A 356 -13.39 1.21 11.86
C ARG A 356 -13.43 2.28 12.92
N CYS A 357 -13.82 3.50 12.52
CA CYS A 357 -13.83 4.69 13.36
C CYS A 357 -14.67 4.50 14.63
N ALA A 358 -15.93 4.09 14.50
CA ALA A 358 -16.83 3.86 15.63
C ALA A 358 -16.29 2.94 16.74
N SER A 359 -15.39 2.00 16.39
CA SER A 359 -14.78 1.08 17.35
C SER A 359 -13.37 1.47 17.79
N GLY A 360 -12.75 2.46 17.15
CA GLY A 360 -11.33 2.79 17.28
C GLY A 360 -10.37 1.64 16.97
N THR A 361 -10.87 0.53 16.39
CA THR A 361 -10.08 -0.67 16.19
C THR A 361 -9.25 -0.57 14.92
N VAL A 362 -7.94 -0.75 15.07
CA VAL A 362 -6.97 -0.89 13.99
C VAL A 362 -6.51 -2.35 13.93
N ARG A 363 -6.57 -2.97 12.75
CA ARG A 363 -6.12 -4.34 12.53
C ARG A 363 -5.04 -4.36 11.47
N PHE A 364 -3.95 -5.04 11.76
CA PHE A 364 -3.00 -5.47 10.75
C PHE A 364 -3.31 -6.92 10.40
N VAL A 365 -3.41 -7.21 9.10
CA VAL A 365 -3.75 -8.53 8.58
C VAL A 365 -2.61 -8.98 7.68
N GLU A 366 -2.10 -10.18 7.95
CA GLU A 366 -1.20 -10.88 7.04
C GLU A 366 -1.95 -12.07 6.47
N THR A 367 -2.10 -12.09 5.15
CA THR A 367 -2.91 -13.09 4.46
C THR A 367 -2.01 -13.91 3.56
N PHE A 368 -2.12 -15.23 3.66
CA PHE A 368 -1.45 -16.18 2.79
C PHE A 368 -2.46 -16.76 1.79
N HIS A 369 -2.37 -16.29 0.56
CA HIS A 369 -3.23 -16.70 -0.56
C HIS A 369 -2.71 -17.99 -1.18
N ARG A 370 -3.59 -18.98 -1.35
CA ARG A 370 -3.27 -20.27 -1.99
C ARG A 370 -4.15 -20.45 -3.22
N TRP A 371 -3.55 -20.64 -4.39
CA TRP A 371 -4.30 -20.74 -5.65
C TRP A 371 -4.52 -22.18 -6.11
N ALA A 372 -3.53 -23.08 -5.95
CA ALA A 372 -3.63 -24.54 -6.14
C ALA A 372 -2.32 -25.23 -5.67
N LYS A 373 -2.26 -26.58 -5.70
CA LYS A 373 -1.07 -27.36 -5.26
C LYS A 373 0.20 -26.95 -6.06
N PRO A 374 1.39 -26.93 -5.43
CA PRO A 374 2.66 -26.47 -6.01
C PRO A 374 3.16 -27.23 -7.26
N SER A 375 2.45 -28.26 -7.73
CA SER A 375 2.69 -28.92 -9.02
C SER A 375 2.06 -28.20 -10.23
N VAL A 376 1.34 -27.08 -10.00
CA VAL A 376 0.73 -26.24 -11.04
C VAL A 376 1.18 -24.80 -10.81
N THR A 377 2.49 -24.57 -10.83
CA THR A 377 3.04 -23.23 -10.97
C THR A 377 3.16 -22.88 -12.45
N ASN A 378 2.95 -21.61 -12.79
CA ASN A 378 3.04 -21.01 -14.14
C ASN A 378 4.47 -21.02 -14.73
N ILE A 379 5.15 -22.15 -14.64
CA ILE A 379 6.31 -22.50 -15.46
C ILE A 379 5.90 -23.83 -16.07
N PRO A 380 5.55 -23.89 -17.37
CA PRO A 380 5.50 -25.17 -18.07
C PRO A 380 6.84 -25.88 -17.79
N LEU A 381 6.83 -27.09 -17.26
CA LEU A 381 8.05 -27.89 -17.09
C LEU A 381 8.84 -28.03 -18.41
N GLU A 382 8.14 -27.86 -19.54
CA GLU A 382 8.67 -27.78 -20.90
C GLU A 382 9.66 -26.61 -21.10
N GLU A 383 9.48 -25.46 -20.44
CA GLU A 383 10.42 -24.32 -20.50
C GLU A 383 11.71 -24.55 -19.70
N LEU A 384 11.67 -25.43 -18.68
CA LEU A 384 12.87 -25.83 -17.92
C LEU A 384 13.69 -26.92 -18.62
N ALA A 385 13.09 -27.64 -19.58
CA ALA A 385 13.74 -28.72 -20.31
C ALA A 385 14.43 -28.26 -21.62
N GLY A 386 14.27 -27.00 -22.01
CA GLY A 386 14.64 -26.50 -23.34
C GLY A 386 16.12 -26.19 -23.58
N ASP A 387 17.02 -26.37 -22.60
CA ASP A 387 18.44 -25.96 -22.78
C ASP A 387 19.47 -26.86 -22.10
N MET A 388 19.19 -28.18 -22.03
CA MET A 388 20.20 -29.17 -21.63
C MET A 388 20.45 -30.28 -22.66
N SER A 389 20.32 -30.01 -23.96
CA SER A 389 21.02 -30.81 -24.96
C SER A 389 22.42 -30.23 -25.18
N MET A 390 23.30 -30.41 -24.18
CA MET A 390 24.73 -30.33 -24.48
C MET A 390 25.06 -31.49 -25.41
N ASP A 391 25.46 -31.08 -26.61
CA ASP A 391 26.27 -31.77 -27.59
C ASP A 391 27.11 -32.92 -26.98
N SER A 392 26.59 -34.13 -27.07
CA SER A 392 27.40 -35.33 -26.94
C SER A 392 27.82 -35.76 -28.33
N GLY A 393 28.89 -35.12 -28.82
CA GLY A 393 29.66 -35.66 -29.92
C GLY A 393 30.05 -37.10 -29.58
N HIS A 394 29.49 -38.05 -30.32
CA HIS A 394 30.00 -39.41 -30.35
C HIS A 394 30.77 -39.62 -31.64
N VAL A 395 32.08 -39.76 -31.42
CA VAL A 395 33.03 -40.41 -32.31
C VAL A 395 32.55 -41.82 -32.62
N SER A 396 32.73 -42.17 -33.89
CA SER A 396 32.51 -43.44 -34.57
C SER A 396 32.81 -44.70 -33.76
N ASP A 397 31.97 -45.72 -33.94
CA ASP A 397 32.43 -47.05 -34.36
C ASP A 397 31.32 -47.81 -35.09
N GLY A 398 31.72 -48.54 -36.13
CA GLY A 398 30.85 -49.06 -37.19
C GLY A 398 30.39 -50.51 -37.05
N SER A 399 29.96 -51.03 -38.22
CA SER A 399 29.29 -52.32 -38.50
C SER A 399 27.81 -52.34 -38.09
N GLY A 400 26.82 -52.72 -38.89
CA GLY A 400 26.73 -53.40 -40.18
C GLY A 400 25.38 -54.14 -40.20
N TYR A 401 24.74 -54.25 -41.38
CA TYR A 401 23.47 -54.94 -41.70
C TYR A 401 22.14 -54.26 -41.28
N ALA A 402 21.01 -54.34 -41.99
CA ALA A 402 20.59 -54.45 -43.41
C ALA A 402 19.06 -54.66 -43.39
N GLY A 403 18.32 -54.05 -44.33
CA GLY A 403 16.87 -54.23 -44.61
C GLY A 403 16.10 -52.92 -44.46
N GLY A 404 15.63 -52.21 -45.49
CA GLY A 404 14.82 -52.66 -46.64
C GLY A 404 13.37 -52.82 -46.16
N THR A 405 12.35 -52.04 -46.54
CA THR A 405 11.92 -51.69 -47.90
C THR A 405 10.88 -50.55 -47.95
N SER A 406 10.93 -49.79 -49.06
CA SER A 406 9.84 -49.19 -49.89
C SER A 406 8.87 -48.16 -49.28
N ALA A 407 8.90 -46.88 -49.68
CA ALA A 407 8.46 -46.26 -50.96
C ALA A 407 6.94 -45.92 -50.91
N LEU A 408 6.45 -44.66 -50.91
CA LEU A 408 6.58 -43.47 -51.79
C LEU A 408 5.13 -43.00 -52.18
N PRO A 409 4.91 -41.83 -52.82
CA PRO A 409 4.09 -40.74 -52.29
C PRO A 409 2.91 -40.36 -53.23
N LEU A 410 2.32 -39.16 -53.08
CA LEU A 410 1.76 -38.25 -54.13
C LEU A 410 1.10 -37.04 -53.43
N SER A 411 1.66 -35.82 -53.58
CA SER A 411 1.20 -34.71 -54.46
C SER A 411 -0.18 -34.14 -54.08
N GLY A 412 -0.44 -32.84 -53.98
CA GLY A 412 0.33 -31.64 -54.27
C GLY A 412 -0.61 -30.43 -54.33
N ALA A 413 0.02 -29.24 -54.38
CA ALA A 413 -0.48 -27.96 -54.87
C ALA A 413 -1.55 -27.18 -54.07
N GLY A 414 -1.24 -25.91 -53.80
CA GLY A 414 -2.22 -24.90 -53.39
C GLY A 414 -1.62 -23.70 -52.67
N ALA A 415 -0.76 -22.94 -53.35
CA ALA A 415 -0.26 -21.65 -52.87
C ALA A 415 -1.34 -20.56 -52.96
N SER A 416 -1.45 -19.72 -51.94
CA SER A 416 -1.76 -18.29 -52.12
C SER A 416 -1.40 -17.48 -50.87
N ASN A 417 -0.44 -16.57 -51.06
CA ASN A 417 -0.06 -15.49 -50.17
C ASN A 417 -1.23 -14.55 -49.87
N LEU A 418 -1.33 -14.06 -48.63
CA LEU A 418 -1.80 -12.71 -48.35
C LEU A 418 -1.11 -12.18 -47.10
N ARG A 419 -0.49 -11.01 -47.27
CA ARG A 419 0.27 -10.21 -46.31
C ARG A 419 -0.37 -8.81 -46.32
N TRP A 420 -0.30 -8.11 -45.18
CA TRP A 420 -0.78 -6.74 -44.86
C TRP A 420 -2.30 -6.65 -44.59
N MET A 421 -2.79 -6.10 -43.48
CA MET A 421 -2.27 -5.13 -42.50
C MET A 421 -2.04 -5.68 -41.10
#